data_AF-A0A8C4P5I7-F1
#
_entry.id   AF-A0A8C4P5I7-F1
#
_cell.length_a   1.000
_cell.length_b   1.000
_cell.length_c   1.000
_cell.angle_alpha   90.00
_cell.angle_beta   90.00
_cell.angle_gamma   90.00
#
_symmetry.space_group_name_H-M   'P 1'
#
loop_
_entity.id
_entity.type
_entity.pdbx_description
1 polymer ?
#
loop_
_entity_poly.entity_id
_entity_poly.type
_entity_poly.pdbx_seq_one_letter_code
_entity_poly.pdbx_strand_id
1 'polypeptide(L)'
;MDVPTDLVPSSIMSQPEVIESTAMSEPQCYYNETIAFFYNRSGKYLATEWNTVSKLVMGLGITVCIFIMLANLLVMVAIYVNRRFHFPIYYLMANLAAADFFAGLAYFYLMFNTGPNTRRLTVSTWLLRQGLIDTSLTASVANLLAIAIERHITVFRMQLHTRMSNRRVVVVIVVIWTMAIVMGAIPSVGWNCICDITHCSNMAPLYSDSYLVFWAIFNLVTFVVMVVLYAHIFGYVRQRTMRMSRHSSGPRRNRDTMMSLLKTVVIVLGAFIICWTPGLVLLLLDVCCPQCNVLAYEKFFLLLAEFNSAMNPIIYSYRDKEMSATFKQILCCQRSESANGPTEGSDRSASSLNHTILAGVHSNDHSVVKPSPPTRSALCAERPML
;
A
#
# COMPACT_ATOMS: atom_id res chain seq x y z
N MET A 1 98.07 4.90 -6.26
CA MET A 1 98.57 6.20 -6.75
C MET A 1 97.44 6.85 -7.53
N ASP A 2 96.65 7.62 -6.79
CA ASP A 2 96.28 9.01 -7.05
C ASP A 2 95.57 9.43 -8.36
N VAL A 3 94.33 9.84 -8.15
CA VAL A 3 93.41 10.82 -8.80
C VAL A 3 94.09 12.22 -8.98
N PRO A 4 93.59 13.29 -9.68
CA PRO A 4 92.36 13.56 -10.48
C PRO A 4 92.57 14.28 -11.86
N THR A 5 91.50 14.50 -12.65
CA THR A 5 90.92 15.85 -12.94
C THR A 5 89.62 15.77 -13.74
N ASP A 6 88.59 16.40 -13.17
CA ASP A 6 87.26 16.68 -13.72
C ASP A 6 87.28 17.60 -14.95
N LEU A 7 86.29 17.46 -15.84
CA LEU A 7 85.30 18.54 -16.13
C LEU A 7 84.24 18.08 -17.15
N VAL A 8 82.99 18.22 -16.72
CA VAL A 8 81.69 17.98 -17.38
C VAL A 8 81.34 19.18 -18.28
N PRO A 9 80.48 19.02 -19.31
CA PRO A 9 79.15 19.60 -19.15
C PRO A 9 78.00 18.66 -19.57
N SER A 10 76.95 18.78 -18.78
CA SER A 10 75.67 18.08 -18.75
C SER A 10 74.68 18.59 -19.80
N SER A 11 74.03 17.67 -20.52
CA SER A 11 72.75 17.90 -21.21
C SER A 11 71.75 16.82 -20.78
N ILE A 12 71.07 17.05 -19.65
CA ILE A 12 69.91 16.26 -19.23
C ILE A 12 68.66 16.96 -19.75
N MET A 13 67.94 16.21 -20.57
CA MET A 13 66.62 16.47 -21.12
C MET A 13 65.62 16.82 -20.01
N SER A 14 65.14 18.05 -19.98
CA SER A 14 64.08 18.52 -19.11
C SER A 14 62.74 17.88 -19.53
N GLN A 15 62.29 16.87 -18.79
CA GLN A 15 60.88 16.48 -18.76
C GLN A 15 60.08 17.58 -18.06
N PRO A 16 58.87 17.95 -18.54
CA PRO A 16 58.00 18.80 -17.76
C PRO A 16 57.42 17.98 -16.61
N GLU A 17 57.75 18.38 -15.37
CA GLU A 17 57.00 17.96 -14.19
C GLU A 17 55.54 18.37 -14.39
N VAL A 18 54.67 17.38 -14.62
CA VAL A 18 53.23 17.53 -14.44
C VAL A 18 53.03 17.71 -12.94
N ILE A 19 52.90 18.97 -12.52
CA ILE A 19 52.36 19.31 -11.22
C ILE A 19 50.94 18.76 -11.21
N GLU A 20 50.77 17.57 -10.63
CA GLU A 20 49.48 17.01 -10.29
C GLU A 20 48.92 17.86 -9.15
N SER A 21 48.32 18.99 -9.53
CA SER A 21 47.50 19.79 -8.65
C SER A 21 46.31 18.94 -8.26
N THR A 22 46.44 18.16 -7.18
CA THR A 22 45.33 17.71 -6.36
C THR A 22 44.72 18.93 -5.67
N ALA A 23 44.15 19.83 -6.46
CA ALA A 23 43.07 20.64 -5.98
C ALA A 23 41.95 19.65 -5.68
N MET A 24 41.72 19.38 -4.40
CA MET A 24 40.40 18.91 -3.96
C MET A 24 39.43 20.00 -4.40
N SER A 25 38.89 19.87 -5.62
CA SER A 25 37.78 20.67 -6.07
C SER A 25 36.69 20.47 -5.04
N GLU A 26 36.25 21.53 -4.37
CA GLU A 26 35.03 21.46 -3.57
C GLU A 26 33.95 20.77 -4.40
N PRO A 27 33.18 19.81 -3.83
CA PRO A 27 32.16 19.12 -4.58
C PRO A 27 31.16 20.15 -5.11
N GLN A 28 31.21 20.41 -6.42
CA GLN A 28 30.35 21.38 -7.07
C GLN A 28 28.92 20.81 -7.09
N CYS A 29 28.03 21.40 -6.31
CA CYS A 29 26.63 20.99 -6.24
C CYS A 29 25.77 21.77 -7.24
N TYR A 30 25.00 21.05 -8.07
CA TYR A 30 24.23 21.62 -9.19
C TYR A 30 22.76 21.97 -8.83
N TYR A 31 22.51 22.65 -7.71
CA TYR A 31 21.13 22.95 -7.27
C TYR A 31 20.37 23.93 -8.16
N ASN A 32 21.08 24.86 -8.81
CA ASN A 32 20.49 25.90 -9.67
C ASN A 32 20.29 25.42 -11.13
N GLU A 33 20.71 24.20 -11.45
CA GLU A 33 20.55 23.65 -12.79
C GLU A 33 19.12 23.20 -13.08
N THR A 34 18.77 23.23 -14.36
CA THR A 34 17.44 22.77 -14.81
C THR A 34 17.36 21.25 -14.84
N ILE A 35 16.15 20.69 -14.74
CA ILE A 35 15.95 19.23 -14.87
C ILE A 35 16.46 18.69 -16.22
N ALA A 36 16.47 19.52 -17.26
CA ALA A 36 17.02 19.15 -18.57
C ALA A 36 18.54 18.84 -18.51
N PHE A 37 19.30 19.51 -17.65
CA PHE A 37 20.73 19.25 -17.44
C PHE A 37 20.96 17.80 -16.99
N PHE A 38 20.28 17.37 -15.93
CA PHE A 38 20.39 16.03 -15.36
C PHE A 38 19.92 14.94 -16.34
N TYR A 39 18.78 15.16 -17.00
CA TYR A 39 18.22 14.20 -17.96
C TYR A 39 19.13 14.01 -19.19
N ASN A 40 19.69 15.09 -19.72
CA ASN A 40 20.60 15.03 -20.87
C ASN A 40 21.88 14.26 -20.52
N ARG A 41 22.45 14.52 -19.34
CA ARG A 41 23.66 13.83 -18.88
C ARG A 41 23.47 12.34 -18.63
N SER A 42 22.30 11.96 -18.14
CA SER A 42 21.94 10.56 -17.85
C SER A 42 21.43 9.80 -19.09
N GLY A 43 21.49 10.41 -20.27
CA GLY A 43 20.98 9.81 -21.52
C GLY A 43 19.47 9.56 -21.53
N LYS A 44 18.71 10.18 -20.62
CA LYS A 44 17.27 9.98 -20.48
C LYS A 44 16.49 10.95 -21.36
N TYR A 45 15.66 10.40 -22.24
CA TYR A 45 14.81 11.22 -23.12
C TYR A 45 13.86 12.12 -22.34
N LEU A 46 13.90 13.42 -22.63
CA LEU A 46 13.00 14.43 -22.10
C LEU A 46 12.18 15.03 -23.24
N ALA A 47 10.87 14.77 -23.25
CA ALA A 47 9.97 15.29 -24.27
C ALA A 47 9.81 16.81 -24.14
N THR A 48 9.83 17.53 -25.26
CA THR A 48 9.49 18.97 -25.33
C THR A 48 8.04 19.17 -25.72
N GLU A 49 7.51 18.29 -26.57
CA GLU A 49 6.16 18.35 -27.10
C GLU A 49 5.30 17.18 -26.62
N TRP A 50 3.99 17.35 -26.72
CA TRP A 50 3.04 16.30 -26.36
C TRP A 50 3.00 15.19 -27.41
N ASN A 51 3.51 14.02 -27.06
CA ASN A 51 3.34 12.79 -27.83
C ASN A 51 1.99 12.11 -27.50
N THR A 52 1.36 11.45 -28.48
CA THR A 52 0.19 10.57 -28.33
C THR A 52 0.36 9.58 -27.18
N VAL A 53 1.53 8.95 -27.05
CA VAL A 53 1.81 7.99 -25.96
C VAL A 53 1.79 8.69 -24.60
N SER A 54 2.37 9.89 -24.49
CA SER A 54 2.38 10.66 -23.23
C SER A 54 0.97 11.08 -22.81
N LYS A 55 0.12 11.48 -23.76
CA LYS A 55 -1.30 11.78 -23.49
C LYS A 55 -2.07 10.54 -23.04
N LEU A 56 -1.85 9.40 -23.69
CA LEU A 56 -2.52 8.14 -23.36
C LEU A 56 -2.11 7.63 -21.96
N VAL A 57 -0.81 7.61 -21.66
CA VAL A 57 -0.29 7.21 -20.34
C VAL A 57 -0.84 8.12 -19.24
N MET A 58 -0.86 9.44 -19.47
CA MET A 58 -1.42 10.39 -18.52
C MET A 58 -2.93 10.18 -18.29
N GLY A 59 -3.71 10.01 -19.36
CA GLY A 59 -5.15 9.78 -19.25
C GLY A 59 -5.48 8.47 -18.53
N LEU A 60 -4.78 7.38 -18.89
CA LEU A 60 -4.94 6.08 -18.23
C LEU A 60 -4.51 6.15 -16.76
N GLY A 61 -3.34 6.71 -16.46
CA GLY A 61 -2.81 6.85 -15.11
C GLY A 61 -3.72 7.69 -14.21
N ILE A 62 -4.21 8.85 -14.68
CA ILE A 62 -5.16 9.66 -13.91
C ILE A 62 -6.47 8.90 -13.63
N THR A 63 -6.98 8.15 -14.60
CA THR A 63 -8.18 7.34 -14.42
C THR A 63 -7.98 6.26 -13.35
N VAL A 64 -6.82 5.59 -13.36
CA VAL A 64 -6.45 4.59 -12.37
C VAL A 64 -6.24 5.22 -10.99
N CYS A 65 -5.57 6.37 -10.89
CA CYS A 65 -5.40 7.13 -9.65
C CYS A 65 -6.74 7.50 -9.01
N ILE A 66 -7.70 8.03 -9.78
CA ILE A 66 -9.04 8.36 -9.27
C ILE A 66 -9.73 7.10 -8.74
N PHE A 67 -9.66 5.98 -9.48
CA PHE A 67 -10.20 4.72 -9.02
C PHE A 67 -9.55 4.25 -7.71
N ILE A 68 -8.21 4.29 -7.60
CA ILE A 68 -7.46 3.91 -6.39
C ILE A 68 -7.93 4.75 -5.20
N MET A 69 -8.03 6.07 -5.37
CA MET A 69 -8.44 6.98 -4.30
C MET A 69 -9.87 6.67 -3.84
N LEU A 70 -10.82 6.52 -4.76
CA LEU A 70 -12.22 6.23 -4.41
C LEU A 70 -12.40 4.85 -3.79
N ALA A 71 -11.75 3.81 -4.35
CA ALA A 71 -11.88 2.45 -3.88
C ALA A 71 -11.28 2.26 -2.49
N ASN A 72 -10.10 2.82 -2.23
CA ASN A 72 -9.48 2.75 -0.91
C ASN A 72 -10.18 3.65 0.13
N LEU A 73 -10.72 4.80 -0.29
CA LEU A 73 -11.59 5.61 0.57
C LEU A 73 -12.84 4.85 0.99
N LEU A 74 -13.47 4.11 0.08
CA LEU A 74 -14.62 3.27 0.37
C LEU A 74 -14.30 2.18 1.41
N VAL A 75 -13.11 1.55 1.33
CA VAL A 75 -12.63 0.59 2.35
C VAL A 75 -12.51 1.26 3.72
N MET A 76 -11.89 2.45 3.78
CA MET A 76 -11.72 3.19 5.04
C MET A 76 -13.08 3.56 5.66
N VAL A 77 -14.02 4.08 4.85
CA VAL A 77 -15.37 4.43 5.31
C VAL A 77 -16.13 3.19 5.80
N ALA A 78 -16.04 2.06 5.08
CA ALA A 78 -16.70 0.82 5.48
C ALA A 78 -16.23 0.32 6.85
N ILE A 79 -14.93 0.39 7.12
CA ILE A 79 -14.33 0.01 8.41
C ILE A 79 -14.75 0.97 9.53
N TYR A 80 -14.85 2.27 9.22
CA TYR A 80 -15.27 3.28 10.19
C TYR A 80 -16.74 3.16 10.61
N VAL A 81 -17.64 2.88 9.67
CA VAL A 81 -19.09 2.83 9.92
C VAL A 81 -19.52 1.52 10.58
N ASN A 82 -18.95 0.39 10.15
CA ASN A 82 -19.39 -0.91 10.62
C ASN A 82 -18.64 -1.33 11.90
N ARG A 83 -19.35 -1.29 13.04
CA ARG A 83 -18.79 -1.67 14.35
C ARG A 83 -18.22 -3.10 14.40
N ARG A 84 -18.65 -4.00 13.52
CA ARG A 84 -18.11 -5.37 13.45
C ARG A 84 -16.66 -5.40 12.94
N PHE A 85 -16.19 -4.33 12.32
CA PHE A 85 -14.81 -4.18 11.87
C PHE A 85 -13.92 -3.46 12.90
N HIS A 86 -14.39 -3.15 14.11
CA HIS A 86 -13.55 -2.52 15.14
C HIS A 86 -12.63 -3.52 15.87
N PHE A 87 -11.86 -4.28 15.09
CA PHE A 87 -10.81 -5.17 15.58
C PHE A 87 -9.43 -4.74 15.05
N PRO A 88 -8.34 -5.03 15.78
CA PRO A 88 -6.97 -4.62 15.43
C PRO A 88 -6.56 -4.88 13.97
N ILE A 89 -7.01 -6.00 13.42
CA ILE A 89 -6.66 -6.39 12.05
C ILE A 89 -7.27 -5.47 11.00
N TYR A 90 -8.51 -5.05 11.19
CA TYR A 90 -9.19 -4.15 10.26
C TYR A 90 -8.62 -2.75 10.34
N TYR A 91 -8.11 -2.31 11.50
CA TYR A 91 -7.35 -1.06 11.59
C TYR A 91 -6.05 -1.11 10.77
N LEU A 92 -5.35 -2.25 10.74
CA LEU A 92 -4.18 -2.42 9.84
C LEU A 92 -4.59 -2.48 8.38
N MET A 93 -5.72 -3.12 8.04
CA MET A 93 -6.26 -3.10 6.67
C MET A 93 -6.68 -1.68 6.24
N ALA A 94 -7.28 -0.90 7.14
CA ALA A 94 -7.60 0.50 6.90
C ALA A 94 -6.33 1.34 6.71
N ASN A 95 -5.26 1.07 7.48
CA ASN A 95 -3.98 1.76 7.30
C ASN A 95 -3.28 1.39 5.99
N LEU A 96 -3.43 0.14 5.52
CA LEU A 96 -2.98 -0.25 4.18
C LEU A 96 -3.78 0.49 3.10
N ALA A 97 -5.11 0.57 3.22
CA ALA A 97 -5.94 1.37 2.32
C ALA A 97 -5.56 2.88 2.36
N ALA A 98 -5.17 3.41 3.52
CA ALA A 98 -4.67 4.78 3.63
C ALA A 98 -3.32 4.97 2.91
N ALA A 99 -2.41 3.99 2.98
CA ALA A 99 -1.16 4.00 2.24
C ALA A 99 -1.39 3.95 0.72
N ASP A 100 -2.32 3.12 0.25
CA ASP A 100 -2.69 3.04 -1.18
C ASP A 100 -3.45 4.29 -1.65
N PHE A 101 -4.28 4.90 -0.80
CA PHE A 101 -4.89 6.20 -1.08
C PHE A 101 -3.82 7.28 -1.26
N PHE A 102 -2.82 7.30 -0.39
CA PHE A 102 -1.67 8.19 -0.51
C PHE A 102 -0.83 7.89 -1.77
N ALA A 103 -0.65 6.61 -2.13
CA ALA A 103 -0.03 6.23 -3.39
C ALA A 103 -0.81 6.80 -4.59
N GLY A 104 -2.15 6.74 -4.57
CA GLY A 104 -3.00 7.38 -5.57
C GLY A 104 -2.74 8.89 -5.72
N LEU A 105 -2.56 9.62 -4.61
CA LEU A 105 -2.18 11.04 -4.63
C LEU A 105 -0.77 11.26 -5.20
N ALA A 106 0.19 10.40 -4.83
CA ALA A 106 1.56 10.47 -5.31
C ALA A 106 1.63 10.21 -6.83
N TYR A 107 0.98 9.16 -7.32
CA TYR A 107 0.88 8.84 -8.75
C TYR A 107 0.09 9.90 -9.52
N PHE A 108 -0.96 10.48 -8.94
CA PHE A 108 -1.67 11.59 -9.57
C PHE A 108 -0.72 12.78 -9.80
N TYR A 109 0.06 13.17 -8.78
CA TYR A 109 1.06 14.23 -8.92
C TYR A 109 2.16 13.86 -9.93
N LEU A 110 2.58 12.59 -9.99
CA LEU A 110 3.50 12.09 -11.01
C LEU A 110 2.93 12.27 -12.43
N MET A 111 1.69 11.83 -12.66
CA MET A 111 1.07 11.86 -13.98
C MET A 111 0.92 13.29 -14.48
N PHE A 112 0.49 14.24 -13.64
CA PHE A 112 0.41 15.67 -14.02
C PHE A 112 1.76 16.25 -14.43
N ASN A 113 2.86 15.75 -13.87
CA ASN A 113 4.22 16.21 -14.14
C ASN A 113 5.00 15.29 -15.10
N THR A 114 4.32 14.44 -15.86
CA THR A 114 4.93 13.52 -16.84
C THR A 114 4.96 14.14 -18.25
N GLY A 115 5.93 13.72 -19.08
CA GLY A 115 6.04 14.17 -20.47
C GLY A 115 6.65 15.59 -20.57
N PRO A 116 6.09 16.51 -21.37
CA PRO A 116 6.65 17.86 -21.50
C PRO A 116 6.62 18.66 -20.19
N ASN A 117 5.69 18.32 -19.29
CA ASN A 117 5.61 18.93 -17.96
C ASN A 117 6.80 18.58 -17.05
N THR A 118 7.51 17.48 -17.31
CA THR A 118 8.70 17.10 -16.52
C THR A 118 9.80 18.16 -16.62
N ARG A 119 9.91 18.86 -17.76
CA ARG A 119 10.88 19.95 -17.96
C ARG A 119 10.60 21.19 -17.09
N ARG A 120 9.35 21.38 -16.66
CA ARG A 120 8.92 22.52 -15.84
C ARG A 120 9.20 22.32 -14.35
N LEU A 121 9.59 21.11 -13.95
CA LEU A 121 9.95 20.83 -12.57
C LEU A 121 11.26 21.52 -12.20
N THR A 122 11.37 21.86 -10.92
CA THR A 122 12.61 22.24 -10.24
C THR A 122 13.23 21.00 -9.60
N VAL A 123 14.50 21.09 -9.17
CA VAL A 123 15.17 20.04 -8.40
C VAL A 123 14.33 19.60 -7.19
N SER A 124 13.82 20.56 -6.42
CA SER A 124 12.99 20.29 -5.24
C SER A 124 11.65 19.62 -5.55
N THR A 125 10.93 20.07 -6.58
CA THR A 125 9.63 19.48 -6.96
C THR A 125 9.79 18.11 -7.62
N TRP A 126 10.90 17.86 -8.31
CA TRP A 126 11.26 16.53 -8.80
C TRP A 126 11.54 15.55 -7.66
N LEU A 127 12.34 15.97 -6.66
CA LEU A 127 12.63 15.17 -5.47
C LEU A 127 11.37 14.91 -4.64
N LEU A 128 10.49 15.90 -4.49
CA LEU A 128 9.18 15.72 -3.86
C LEU A 128 8.34 14.68 -4.60
N ARG A 129 8.24 14.80 -5.94
CA ARG A 129 7.49 13.85 -6.77
C ARG A 129 7.96 12.42 -6.57
N GLN A 130 9.27 12.19 -6.59
CA GLN A 130 9.84 10.85 -6.41
C GLN A 130 9.73 10.38 -4.96
N GLY A 131 10.00 11.25 -3.99
CA GLY A 131 9.92 10.95 -2.56
C GLY A 131 8.51 10.57 -2.09
N LEU A 132 7.45 11.13 -2.70
CA LEU A 132 6.07 10.72 -2.43
C LEU A 132 5.82 9.27 -2.86
N ILE A 133 6.37 8.84 -4.00
CA ILE A 133 6.26 7.45 -4.49
C ILE A 133 7.02 6.52 -3.53
N ASP A 134 8.26 6.85 -3.19
CA ASP A 134 9.11 6.09 -2.28
C ASP A 134 8.47 5.96 -0.87
N THR A 135 7.86 7.04 -0.37
CA THR A 135 7.10 7.07 0.88
C THR A 135 5.91 6.11 0.81
N SER A 136 5.13 6.17 -0.27
CA SER A 136 3.93 5.32 -0.43
C SER A 136 4.28 3.83 -0.49
N LEU A 137 5.34 3.47 -1.21
CA LEU A 137 5.86 2.11 -1.27
C LEU A 137 6.26 1.63 0.13
N THR A 138 7.07 2.41 0.84
CA THR A 138 7.55 2.03 2.17
C THR A 138 6.40 1.87 3.16
N ALA A 139 5.38 2.75 3.10
CA ALA A 139 4.20 2.66 3.93
C ALA A 139 3.44 1.33 3.69
N SER A 140 3.25 0.93 2.43
CA SER A 140 2.59 -0.34 2.09
C SER A 140 3.43 -1.56 2.48
N VAL A 141 4.75 -1.52 2.26
CA VAL A 141 5.68 -2.59 2.68
C VAL A 141 5.69 -2.78 4.19
N ALA A 142 5.83 -1.70 4.97
CA ALA A 142 5.84 -1.77 6.42
C ALA A 142 4.47 -2.22 6.98
N ASN A 143 3.36 -1.81 6.35
CA ASN A 143 2.02 -2.32 6.68
C ASN A 143 1.90 -3.84 6.44
N LEU A 144 2.31 -4.32 5.27
CA LEU A 144 2.28 -5.75 4.96
C LEU A 144 3.15 -6.56 5.91
N LEU A 145 4.29 -6.01 6.33
CA LEU A 145 5.18 -6.65 7.30
C LEU A 145 4.53 -6.71 8.68
N ALA A 146 3.89 -5.62 9.11
CA ALA A 146 3.14 -5.59 10.36
C ALA A 146 1.98 -6.60 10.36
N ILE A 147 1.25 -6.72 9.25
CA ILE A 147 0.21 -7.74 9.06
C ILE A 147 0.83 -9.14 9.12
N ALA A 148 1.99 -9.37 8.49
CA ALA A 148 2.67 -10.66 8.54
C ALA A 148 3.09 -11.06 9.96
N ILE A 149 3.65 -10.12 10.72
CA ILE A 149 4.05 -10.33 12.12
C ILE A 149 2.82 -10.58 12.98
N GLU A 150 1.74 -9.81 12.81
CA GLU A 150 0.48 -10.03 13.52
C GLU A 150 -0.05 -11.44 13.27
N ARG A 151 -0.09 -11.87 12.00
CA ARG A 151 -0.56 -13.22 11.61
C ARG A 151 0.30 -14.31 12.17
N HIS A 152 1.61 -14.11 12.19
CA HIS A 152 2.53 -15.04 12.82
C HIS A 152 2.18 -15.19 14.31
N ILE A 153 2.00 -14.08 15.04
CA ILE A 153 1.69 -14.13 16.47
C ILE A 153 0.34 -14.81 16.74
N THR A 154 -0.72 -14.47 15.99
CA THR A 154 -2.06 -15.04 16.23
C THR A 154 -2.14 -16.54 15.94
N VAL A 155 -1.51 -17.00 14.86
CA VAL A 155 -1.50 -18.43 14.52
C VAL A 155 -0.72 -19.26 15.54
N PHE A 156 0.46 -18.79 15.96
CA PHE A 156 1.29 -19.54 16.92
C PHE A 156 0.69 -19.56 18.33
N ARG A 157 -0.03 -18.50 18.72
CA ARG A 157 -0.74 -18.46 20.01
C ARG A 157 -2.12 -19.14 19.97
N MET A 158 -2.53 -19.70 18.84
CA MET A 158 -3.84 -20.37 18.66
C MET A 158 -5.03 -19.49 19.06
N GLN A 159 -4.90 -18.18 18.89
CA GLN A 159 -5.93 -17.22 19.24
C GLN A 159 -6.73 -16.86 17.98
N LEU A 160 -8.05 -17.06 18.03
CA LEU A 160 -8.93 -16.71 16.91
C LEU A 160 -9.00 -15.19 16.68
N HIS A 161 -8.78 -14.42 17.74
CA HIS A 161 -8.78 -12.96 17.73
C HIS A 161 -7.45 -12.43 18.29
N THR A 162 -6.97 -11.36 17.67
CA THR A 162 -5.77 -10.65 18.10
C THR A 162 -5.90 -10.17 19.54
N ARG A 163 -4.89 -10.48 20.38
CA ARG A 163 -4.75 -9.84 21.70
C ARG A 163 -4.08 -8.45 21.62
N MET A 164 -3.89 -7.92 20.41
CA MET A 164 -3.42 -6.56 20.23
C MET A 164 -4.50 -5.61 20.74
N SER A 165 -4.17 -4.77 21.72
CA SER A 165 -5.03 -3.66 22.10
C SER A 165 -5.03 -2.60 21.00
N ASN A 166 -6.14 -1.91 20.80
CA ASN A 166 -6.24 -0.78 19.85
C ASN A 166 -5.13 0.27 20.07
N ARG A 167 -4.73 0.54 21.32
CA ARG A 167 -3.62 1.45 21.66
C ARG A 167 -2.29 1.06 21.00
N ARG A 168 -1.98 -0.25 20.97
CA ARG A 168 -0.74 -0.76 20.34
C ARG A 168 -0.81 -0.65 18.83
N VAL A 169 -1.99 -0.84 18.22
CA VAL A 169 -2.16 -0.68 16.77
C VAL A 169 -1.90 0.76 16.35
N VAL A 170 -2.39 1.75 17.11
CA VAL A 170 -2.10 3.16 16.85
C VAL A 170 -0.59 3.43 16.88
N VAL A 171 0.14 2.90 17.87
CA VAL A 171 1.61 3.03 17.93
C VAL A 171 2.28 2.39 16.71
N VAL A 172 1.84 1.20 16.28
CA VAL A 172 2.35 0.54 15.07
C VAL A 172 2.11 1.39 13.83
N ILE A 173 0.92 2.00 13.69
CA ILE A 173 0.58 2.90 12.58
C ILE A 173 1.53 4.11 12.56
N VAL A 174 1.77 4.74 13.71
CA VAL A 174 2.71 5.88 13.80
C VAL A 174 4.10 5.45 13.35
N VAL A 175 4.62 4.31 13.84
CA VAL A 175 5.93 3.79 13.44
C VAL A 175 6.01 3.55 11.93
N ILE A 176 4.96 2.99 11.32
CA ILE A 176 4.89 2.74 9.87
C ILE A 176 5.02 4.05 9.08
N TRP A 177 4.24 5.08 9.44
CA TRP A 177 4.29 6.36 8.74
C TRP A 177 5.59 7.12 8.98
N THR A 178 6.13 7.09 10.20
CA THR A 178 7.44 7.68 10.48
C THR A 178 8.53 7.02 9.64
N MET A 179 8.56 5.69 9.58
CA MET A 179 9.51 4.95 8.75
C MET A 179 9.34 5.31 7.27
N ALA A 180 8.10 5.36 6.77
CA ALA A 180 7.82 5.70 5.38
C ALA A 180 8.30 7.10 4.99
N ILE A 181 7.99 8.11 5.82
CA ILE A 181 8.39 9.50 5.59
C ILE A 181 9.91 9.64 5.64
N VAL A 182 10.57 9.01 6.62
CA VAL A 182 12.03 9.03 6.72
C VAL A 182 12.64 8.41 5.47
N MET A 183 12.19 7.22 5.07
CA MET A 183 12.71 6.52 3.89
C MET A 183 12.53 7.33 2.60
N GLY A 184 11.36 7.95 2.37
CA GLY A 184 11.14 8.80 1.20
C GLY A 184 11.85 10.16 1.25
N ALA A 185 12.25 10.62 2.44
CA ALA A 185 12.98 11.88 2.61
C ALA A 185 14.50 11.72 2.45
N ILE A 186 15.07 10.52 2.64
CA ILE A 186 16.53 10.27 2.61
C ILE A 186 17.22 10.89 1.37
N PRO A 187 16.75 10.69 0.12
CA PRO A 187 17.37 11.32 -1.05
C PRO A 187 17.28 12.84 -1.05
N SER A 188 16.22 13.39 -0.46
CA SER A 188 16.02 14.84 -0.39
C SER A 188 16.93 15.50 0.64
N VAL A 189 17.46 14.75 1.62
CA VAL A 189 18.29 15.25 2.72
C VAL A 189 19.79 14.94 2.51
N GLY A 190 20.19 14.60 1.29
CA GLY A 190 21.62 14.58 0.91
C GLY A 190 22.10 13.29 0.25
N TRP A 191 21.35 12.18 0.30
CA TRP A 191 21.72 10.95 -0.42
C TRP A 191 21.23 10.98 -1.87
N ASN A 192 21.65 12.00 -2.62
CA ASN A 192 21.35 12.22 -4.03
C ASN A 192 22.65 12.46 -4.81
N CYS A 193 22.57 12.50 -6.14
CA CYS A 193 23.75 12.69 -6.99
C CYS A 193 24.00 14.16 -7.38
N ILE A 194 23.35 15.14 -6.70
CA ILE A 194 23.43 16.56 -7.08
C ILE A 194 24.84 17.13 -6.90
N CYS A 195 25.59 16.64 -5.91
CA CYS A 195 26.99 16.99 -5.66
C CYS A 195 27.98 15.93 -6.18
N ASP A 196 27.47 14.83 -6.75
CA ASP A 196 28.25 13.71 -7.31
C ASP A 196 27.64 13.27 -8.64
N ILE A 197 27.77 14.16 -9.62
CA ILE A 197 27.11 14.06 -10.92
C ILE A 197 27.64 12.89 -11.78
N THR A 198 28.73 12.26 -11.38
CA THR A 198 29.32 11.07 -12.02
C THR A 198 28.58 9.79 -11.67
N HIS A 199 27.93 9.74 -10.51
CA HIS A 199 27.23 8.57 -9.98
C HIS A 199 25.70 8.74 -9.99
N CYS A 200 25.18 9.39 -11.03
CA CYS A 200 23.74 9.54 -11.28
C CYS A 200 23.19 8.36 -12.10
N SER A 201 22.00 7.93 -11.69
CA SER A 201 21.27 6.85 -12.34
C SER A 201 20.62 7.28 -13.68
N ASN A 202 20.56 6.36 -14.65
CA ASN A 202 19.88 6.65 -15.92
C ASN A 202 18.36 6.71 -15.73
N MET A 203 17.79 5.85 -14.88
CA MET A 203 16.35 5.86 -14.60
C MET A 203 15.90 7.06 -13.77
N ALA A 204 16.71 7.50 -12.79
CA ALA A 204 16.37 8.57 -11.87
C ALA A 204 17.51 9.60 -11.83
N PRO A 205 17.54 10.57 -12.77
CA PRO A 205 18.69 11.46 -13.01
C PRO A 205 19.16 12.36 -11.84
N LEU A 206 18.42 12.39 -10.73
CA LEU A 206 18.80 13.13 -9.52
C LEU A 206 19.13 12.18 -8.35
N TYR A 207 18.85 10.89 -8.46
CA TYR A 207 19.17 9.90 -7.44
C TYR A 207 20.56 9.29 -7.71
N SER A 208 21.26 8.98 -6.62
CA SER A 208 22.53 8.26 -6.70
C SER A 208 22.31 6.78 -6.96
N ASP A 209 23.18 6.18 -7.76
CA ASP A 209 23.22 4.73 -7.98
C ASP A 209 23.26 3.95 -6.65
N SER A 210 24.07 4.44 -5.70
CA SER A 210 24.22 3.84 -4.38
C SER A 210 22.91 3.78 -3.59
N TYR A 211 22.10 4.84 -3.66
CA TYR A 211 20.79 4.90 -3.01
C TYR A 211 19.81 3.93 -3.66
N LEU A 212 19.76 3.86 -5.00
CA LEU A 212 18.84 2.96 -5.70
C LEU A 212 19.16 1.49 -5.43
N VAL A 213 20.44 1.12 -5.38
CA VAL A 213 20.87 -0.23 -5.01
C VAL A 213 20.47 -0.57 -3.58
N PHE A 214 20.75 0.33 -2.62
CA PHE A 214 20.31 0.17 -1.24
C PHE A 214 18.80 -0.01 -1.13
N TRP A 215 18.04 0.87 -1.79
CA TRP A 215 16.58 0.86 -1.80
C TRP A 215 16.01 -0.43 -2.35
N ALA A 216 16.51 -0.89 -3.50
CA ALA A 216 16.05 -2.09 -4.16
C ALA A 216 16.35 -3.34 -3.32
N ILE A 217 17.57 -3.47 -2.80
CA ILE A 217 17.96 -4.60 -1.95
C ILE A 217 17.14 -4.61 -0.65
N PHE A 218 16.97 -3.44 -0.01
CA PHE A 218 16.18 -3.32 1.22
C PHE A 218 14.73 -3.83 1.04
N ASN A 219 14.07 -3.42 -0.05
CA ASN A 219 12.72 -3.87 -0.35
C ASN A 219 12.66 -5.37 -0.71
N LEU A 220 13.61 -5.86 -1.53
CA LEU A 220 13.67 -7.28 -1.92
C LEU A 220 13.92 -8.20 -0.71
N VAL A 221 14.85 -7.84 0.17
CA VAL A 221 15.09 -8.57 1.44
C VAL A 221 13.83 -8.60 2.29
N THR A 222 13.12 -7.47 2.36
CA THR A 222 11.85 -7.40 3.09
C THR A 222 10.80 -8.36 2.51
N PHE A 223 10.71 -8.49 1.18
CA PHE A 223 9.83 -9.47 0.54
C PHE A 223 10.23 -10.90 0.87
N VAL A 224 11.53 -11.21 0.85
CA VAL A 224 12.04 -12.55 1.24
C VAL A 224 11.65 -12.87 2.68
N VAL A 225 11.82 -11.93 3.62
CA VAL A 225 11.43 -12.11 5.02
C VAL A 225 9.93 -12.37 5.14
N MET A 226 9.07 -11.62 4.44
CA MET A 226 7.63 -11.87 4.43
C MET A 226 7.29 -13.27 3.91
N VAL A 227 7.90 -13.69 2.79
CA VAL A 227 7.68 -15.03 2.22
C VAL A 227 8.09 -16.13 3.20
N VAL A 228 9.24 -15.99 3.86
CA VAL A 228 9.71 -16.95 4.88
C VAL A 228 8.72 -17.03 6.05
N LEU A 229 8.22 -15.88 6.54
CA LEU A 229 7.21 -15.86 7.60
C LEU A 229 5.94 -16.62 7.19
N TYR A 230 5.42 -16.39 5.99
CA TYR A 230 4.21 -17.10 5.51
C TYR A 230 4.46 -18.57 5.20
N ALA A 231 5.61 -18.93 4.66
CA ALA A 231 6.00 -20.33 4.45
C ALA A 231 6.06 -21.08 5.79
N HIS A 232 6.63 -20.44 6.81
CA HIS A 232 6.68 -20.99 8.17
C HIS A 232 5.28 -21.17 8.77
N ILE A 233 4.42 -20.15 8.66
CA ILE A 233 3.02 -20.22 9.10
C ILE A 233 2.28 -21.36 8.40
N PHE A 234 2.39 -21.45 7.07
CA PHE A 234 1.72 -22.47 6.26
C PHE A 234 2.22 -23.89 6.60
N GLY A 235 3.53 -24.06 6.75
CA GLY A 235 4.15 -25.30 7.18
C GLY A 235 3.66 -25.75 8.55
N TYR A 236 3.66 -24.84 9.54
CA TYR A 236 3.17 -25.11 10.89
C TYR A 236 1.70 -25.56 10.89
N VAL A 237 0.83 -24.85 10.17
CA VAL A 237 -0.59 -25.19 10.12
C VAL A 237 -0.84 -26.51 9.39
N ARG A 238 -0.11 -26.79 8.31
CA ARG A 238 -0.21 -28.06 7.59
C ARG A 238 0.20 -29.23 8.48
N GLN A 239 1.32 -29.12 9.20
CA GLN A 239 1.78 -30.15 10.13
C GLN A 239 0.75 -30.41 11.24
N ARG A 240 0.23 -29.36 11.87
CA ARG A 240 -0.83 -29.46 12.91
C ARG A 240 -2.10 -30.10 12.36
N THR A 241 -2.53 -29.70 11.16
CA THR A 241 -3.73 -30.24 10.50
C THR A 241 -3.60 -31.74 10.21
N MET A 242 -2.43 -32.17 9.73
CA MET A 242 -2.15 -33.59 9.44
C MET A 242 -1.98 -34.45 10.70
N ARG A 243 -1.51 -33.88 11.82
CA ARG A 243 -1.41 -34.61 13.10
C ARG A 243 -2.76 -34.76 13.81
N MET A 244 -3.64 -33.77 13.71
CA MET A 244 -4.96 -33.80 14.36
C MET A 244 -6.00 -34.63 13.61
N SER A 245 -5.92 -34.75 12.28
CA SER A 245 -6.80 -35.63 11.49
C SER A 245 -6.69 -37.10 11.88
N ARG A 246 -5.61 -37.49 12.57
CA ARG A 246 -5.42 -38.84 13.11
C ARG A 246 -6.20 -39.10 14.41
N HIS A 247 -6.62 -38.10 15.20
CA HIS A 247 -7.06 -38.35 16.59
C HIS A 247 -8.23 -37.50 17.16
N SER A 248 -8.85 -36.50 16.48
CA SER A 248 -10.08 -35.89 17.06
C SER A 248 -10.93 -35.05 16.10
N SER A 249 -12.25 -35.13 16.32
CA SER A 249 -13.37 -34.34 15.80
C SER A 249 -13.44 -32.92 16.40
N GLY A 250 -12.33 -32.19 16.45
CA GLY A 250 -12.29 -30.81 16.98
C GLY A 250 -13.03 -29.78 16.11
N PRO A 251 -13.26 -28.53 16.60
CA PRO A 251 -14.09 -27.53 15.93
C PRO A 251 -13.50 -27.09 14.57
N ARG A 252 -13.94 -27.74 13.48
CA ARG A 252 -13.47 -27.48 12.11
C ARG A 252 -13.68 -26.02 11.66
N ARG A 253 -14.78 -25.40 12.09
CA ARG A 253 -15.23 -24.07 11.64
C ARG A 253 -14.19 -22.96 11.88
N ASN A 254 -13.60 -22.90 13.07
CA ASN A 254 -12.61 -21.87 13.42
C ASN A 254 -11.31 -22.01 12.59
N ARG A 255 -10.90 -23.24 12.29
CA ARG A 255 -9.73 -23.51 11.45
C ARG A 255 -9.98 -23.11 10.00
N ASP A 256 -11.18 -23.39 9.49
CA ASP A 256 -11.54 -23.06 8.11
C ASP A 256 -11.61 -21.53 7.92
N THR A 257 -12.14 -20.79 8.90
CA THR A 257 -12.12 -19.32 8.91
C THR A 257 -10.68 -18.78 8.94
N MET A 258 -9.83 -19.33 9.81
CA MET A 258 -8.42 -18.91 9.90
C MET A 258 -7.64 -19.20 8.60
N MET A 259 -7.89 -20.33 7.94
CA MET A 259 -7.27 -20.66 6.65
C MET A 259 -7.77 -19.80 5.50
N SER A 260 -9.06 -19.44 5.51
CA SER A 260 -9.61 -18.50 4.54
C SER A 260 -8.91 -17.13 4.65
N LEU A 261 -8.77 -16.63 5.87
CA LEU A 261 -8.11 -15.36 6.17
C LEU A 261 -6.62 -15.38 5.76
N LEU A 262 -5.91 -16.47 6.08
CA LEU A 262 -4.50 -16.66 5.68
C LEU A 262 -4.34 -16.65 4.15
N LYS A 263 -5.23 -17.35 3.42
CA LYS A 263 -5.22 -17.35 1.95
C LYS A 263 -5.41 -15.96 1.36
N THR A 264 -6.33 -15.16 1.90
CA THR A 264 -6.54 -13.78 1.46
C THR A 264 -5.26 -12.96 1.59
N VAL A 265 -4.58 -13.05 2.74
CA VAL A 265 -3.35 -12.28 2.98
C VAL A 265 -2.20 -12.75 2.09
N VAL A 266 -2.05 -14.06 1.85
CA VAL A 266 -1.05 -14.59 0.91
C VAL A 266 -1.30 -14.11 -0.53
N ILE A 267 -2.56 -13.96 -0.94
CA ILE A 267 -2.90 -13.45 -2.26
C ILE A 267 -2.55 -11.97 -2.38
N VAL A 268 -2.89 -11.16 -1.37
CA VAL A 268 -2.51 -9.74 -1.31
C VAL A 268 -0.98 -9.61 -1.40
N LEU A 269 -0.24 -10.39 -0.60
CA LEU A 269 1.22 -10.37 -0.61
C LEU A 269 1.79 -10.84 -1.96
N GLY A 270 1.27 -11.92 -2.53
CA GLY A 270 1.72 -12.45 -3.82
C GLY A 270 1.51 -11.43 -4.95
N ALA A 271 0.36 -10.78 -4.97
CA ALA A 271 0.06 -9.70 -5.91
C ALA A 271 1.03 -8.51 -5.74
N PHE A 272 1.37 -8.16 -4.50
CA PHE A 272 2.37 -7.13 -4.19
C PHE A 272 3.76 -7.48 -4.74
N ILE A 273 4.25 -8.69 -4.45
CA ILE A 273 5.58 -9.13 -4.90
C ILE A 273 5.65 -9.17 -6.43
N ILE A 274 4.63 -9.71 -7.10
CA ILE A 274 4.60 -9.81 -8.56
C ILE A 274 4.60 -8.42 -9.22
N CYS A 275 3.89 -7.45 -8.66
CA CYS A 275 3.82 -6.10 -9.21
C CYS A 275 5.11 -5.29 -9.00
N TRP A 276 5.75 -5.41 -7.82
CA TRP A 276 6.88 -4.56 -7.45
C TRP A 276 8.25 -5.15 -7.81
N THR A 277 8.41 -6.47 -7.77
CA THR A 277 9.72 -7.11 -8.02
C THR A 277 10.33 -6.75 -9.38
N PRO A 278 9.58 -6.75 -10.51
CA PRO A 278 10.15 -6.37 -11.79
C PRO A 278 10.71 -4.95 -11.82
N GLY A 279 10.03 -4.00 -11.17
CA GLY A 279 10.49 -2.62 -11.04
C GLY A 279 11.76 -2.49 -10.18
N LEU A 280 11.81 -3.20 -9.03
CA LEU A 280 13.00 -3.21 -8.17
C LEU A 280 14.20 -3.87 -8.85
N VAL A 281 13.98 -4.94 -9.61
CA VAL A 281 15.03 -5.57 -10.42
C VAL A 281 15.48 -4.63 -11.54
N LEU A 282 14.56 -3.88 -12.15
CA LEU A 282 14.93 -2.87 -13.16
C LEU A 282 15.83 -1.78 -12.58
N LEU A 283 15.59 -1.33 -11.34
CA LEU A 283 16.48 -0.39 -10.63
C LEU A 283 17.88 -0.98 -10.41
N LEU A 284 17.99 -2.28 -10.08
CA LEU A 284 19.28 -2.94 -9.96
C LEU A 284 19.98 -3.07 -11.32
N LEU A 285 19.24 -3.36 -12.38
CA LEU A 285 19.79 -3.44 -13.74
C LEU A 285 20.26 -2.08 -14.26
N ASP A 286 19.63 -0.97 -13.85
CA ASP A 286 20.06 0.38 -14.21
C ASP A 286 21.52 0.65 -13.80
N VAL A 287 21.92 0.14 -12.62
CA VAL A 287 23.28 0.33 -12.08
C VAL A 287 24.22 -0.80 -12.48
N CYS A 288 23.76 -2.05 -12.40
CA CYS A 288 24.61 -3.23 -12.62
C CYS A 288 24.78 -3.62 -14.10
N CYS A 289 23.92 -3.13 -15.00
CA CYS A 289 23.93 -3.46 -16.42
C CYS A 289 23.82 -2.21 -17.30
N PRO A 290 24.93 -1.49 -17.57
CA PRO A 290 24.92 -0.28 -18.39
C PRO A 290 24.44 -0.50 -19.84
N GLN A 291 24.51 -1.73 -20.36
CA GLN A 291 24.05 -2.08 -21.71
C GLN A 291 22.58 -2.49 -21.78
N CYS A 292 21.91 -2.65 -20.63
CA CYS A 292 20.51 -3.06 -20.58
C CYS A 292 19.59 -1.90 -20.97
N ASN A 293 18.59 -2.16 -21.82
CA ASN A 293 17.60 -1.14 -22.20
C ASN A 293 16.51 -0.99 -21.13
N VAL A 294 16.89 -0.45 -19.96
CA VAL A 294 15.99 -0.30 -18.80
C VAL A 294 14.88 0.74 -19.04
N LEU A 295 15.20 1.81 -19.77
CA LEU A 295 14.29 2.92 -20.07
C LEU A 295 13.07 2.50 -20.94
N ALA A 296 13.20 1.43 -21.72
CA ALA A 296 12.10 0.91 -22.54
C ALA A 296 10.94 0.35 -21.70
N TYR A 297 11.24 -0.26 -20.54
CA TYR A 297 10.26 -0.95 -19.70
C TYR A 297 9.80 -0.14 -18.49
N GLU A 298 10.43 1.01 -18.22
CA GLU A 298 10.14 1.91 -17.10
C GLU A 298 8.63 2.16 -16.92
N LYS A 299 7.96 2.63 -17.99
CA LYS A 299 6.55 3.01 -17.95
C LYS A 299 5.64 1.82 -17.67
N PHE A 300 5.99 0.64 -18.17
CA PHE A 300 5.20 -0.57 -17.99
C PHE A 300 5.24 -1.04 -16.53
N PHE A 301 6.44 -1.10 -15.93
CA PHE A 301 6.56 -1.50 -14.52
C PHE A 301 6.03 -0.44 -13.56
N LEU A 302 6.08 0.84 -13.93
CA LEU A 302 5.43 1.90 -13.15
C LEU A 302 3.91 1.70 -13.10
N LEU A 303 3.27 1.47 -14.25
CA LEU A 303 1.84 1.17 -14.29
C LEU A 303 1.51 -0.12 -13.54
N LEU A 304 2.33 -1.16 -13.67
CA LEU A 304 2.14 -2.42 -12.95
C LEU A 304 2.18 -2.23 -11.43
N ALA A 305 3.09 -1.40 -10.93
CA ALA A 305 3.17 -1.02 -9.52
C ALA A 305 1.98 -0.15 -9.08
N GLU A 306 1.51 0.76 -9.92
CA GLU A 306 0.31 1.57 -9.66
C GLU A 306 -0.94 0.69 -9.50
N PHE A 307 -1.14 -0.28 -10.40
CA PHE A 307 -2.27 -1.23 -10.35
C PHE A 307 -2.31 -2.04 -9.05
N ASN A 308 -1.19 -2.24 -8.36
CA ASN A 308 -1.17 -2.92 -7.07
C ASN A 308 -2.06 -2.23 -6.02
N SER A 309 -2.05 -0.90 -5.99
CA SER A 309 -2.84 -0.09 -5.06
C SER A 309 -4.35 -0.21 -5.35
N ALA A 310 -4.74 -0.54 -6.58
CA ALA A 310 -6.12 -0.79 -6.99
C ALA A 310 -6.60 -2.21 -6.65
N MET A 311 -5.67 -3.18 -6.56
CA MET A 311 -6.02 -4.57 -6.32
C MET A 311 -6.53 -4.82 -4.90
N ASN A 312 -6.08 -4.07 -3.89
CA ASN A 312 -6.42 -4.34 -2.49
C ASN A 312 -7.94 -4.28 -2.21
N PRO A 313 -8.66 -3.20 -2.57
CA PRO A 313 -10.13 -3.15 -2.45
C PRO A 313 -10.85 -4.24 -3.25
N ILE A 314 -10.37 -4.55 -4.47
CA ILE A 314 -10.91 -5.63 -5.29
C ILE A 314 -10.77 -6.95 -4.52
N ILE A 315 -9.61 -7.19 -3.90
CA ILE A 315 -9.34 -8.39 -3.14
C ILE A 315 -10.30 -8.55 -1.96
N TYR A 316 -10.53 -7.46 -1.22
CA TYR A 316 -11.45 -7.48 -0.10
C TYR A 316 -12.90 -7.70 -0.55
N SER A 317 -13.32 -7.09 -1.65
CA SER A 317 -14.69 -7.21 -2.18
C SER A 317 -15.10 -8.65 -2.52
N TYR A 318 -14.15 -9.47 -2.99
CA TYR A 318 -14.43 -10.86 -3.39
C TYR A 318 -14.18 -11.87 -2.26
N ARG A 319 -13.28 -11.55 -1.31
CA ARG A 319 -12.92 -12.45 -0.20
C ARG A 319 -13.79 -12.27 1.04
N ASP A 320 -14.19 -11.05 1.35
CA ASP A 320 -14.92 -10.71 2.56
C ASP A 320 -16.38 -10.37 2.22
N LYS A 321 -17.27 -11.32 2.47
CA LYS A 321 -18.71 -11.18 2.21
C LYS A 321 -19.34 -10.06 3.05
N GLU A 322 -18.85 -9.84 4.26
CA GLU A 322 -19.37 -8.80 5.16
C GLU A 322 -18.93 -7.41 4.69
N MET A 323 -17.68 -7.30 4.24
CA MET A 323 -17.17 -6.06 3.64
C MET A 323 -17.89 -5.75 2.33
N SER A 324 -18.11 -6.75 1.48
CA SER A 324 -18.88 -6.63 0.23
C SER A 324 -20.33 -6.16 0.46
N ALA A 325 -21.00 -6.68 1.50
CA ALA A 325 -22.34 -6.22 1.89
C ALA A 325 -22.31 -4.76 2.37
N THR A 326 -21.29 -4.38 3.14
CA THR A 326 -21.11 -3.00 3.63
C THR A 326 -20.87 -2.03 2.46
N PHE A 327 -20.10 -2.41 1.44
CA PHE A 327 -19.92 -1.59 0.24
C PHE A 327 -21.23 -1.33 -0.49
N LYS A 328 -22.07 -2.36 -0.66
CA LYS A 328 -23.41 -2.20 -1.25
C LYS A 328 -24.27 -1.27 -0.40
N GLN A 329 -24.19 -1.39 0.93
CA GLN A 329 -24.96 -0.52 1.82
C GLN A 329 -24.57 0.96 1.66
N ILE A 330 -23.27 1.25 1.56
CA ILE A 330 -22.75 2.62 1.38
C ILE A 330 -23.13 3.15 -0.01
N LEU A 331 -22.92 2.37 -1.07
CA LEU A 331 -23.18 2.79 -2.44
C LEU A 331 -24.67 2.91 -2.78
N CYS A 332 -25.52 2.07 -2.18
CA CYS A 332 -26.97 2.07 -2.41
C CYS A 332 -27.75 2.86 -1.35
N CYS A 333 -27.07 3.58 -0.44
CA CYS A 333 -27.70 4.33 0.66
C CYS A 333 -28.78 3.54 1.43
N GLN A 334 -28.62 2.22 1.55
CA GLN A 334 -29.61 1.39 2.24
C GLN A 334 -29.48 1.64 3.74
N ARG A 335 -30.50 2.29 4.32
CA ARG A 335 -30.58 2.54 5.76
C ARG A 335 -30.49 1.22 6.51
N SER A 336 -29.57 1.13 7.47
CA SER A 336 -29.49 -0.03 8.35
C SER A 336 -30.79 -0.12 9.16
N GLU A 337 -31.69 -1.02 8.81
CA GLU A 337 -32.59 -1.58 9.81
C GLU A 337 -31.69 -2.39 10.75
N SER A 338 -31.29 -1.74 11.84
CA SER A 338 -30.68 -2.45 12.96
C SER A 338 -31.70 -3.45 13.47
N ALA A 339 -31.45 -4.73 13.22
CA ALA A 339 -32.16 -5.84 13.84
C ALA A 339 -31.89 -5.84 15.37
N ASN A 340 -32.55 -4.94 16.09
CA ASN A 340 -32.77 -5.01 17.52
C ASN A 340 -34.25 -5.35 17.73
N GLY A 341 -34.61 -6.62 17.47
CA GLY A 341 -35.84 -7.21 17.99
C GLY A 341 -35.48 -8.04 19.23
N PRO A 342 -36.16 -7.88 20.38
CA PRO A 342 -35.96 -8.77 21.52
C PRO A 342 -36.35 -10.19 21.13
N THR A 343 -35.44 -11.13 21.33
CA THR A 343 -35.71 -12.56 21.35
C THR A 343 -36.65 -12.89 22.53
N GLU A 344 -37.92 -13.14 22.24
CA GLU A 344 -38.73 -14.04 23.06
C GLU A 344 -38.75 -15.41 22.38
N GLY A 345 -38.12 -16.39 23.04
CA GLY A 345 -38.27 -17.79 22.70
C GLY A 345 -39.54 -18.34 23.31
N SER A 346 -40.23 -19.22 22.59
CA SER A 346 -40.83 -20.41 23.19
C SER A 346 -41.13 -21.47 22.12
N ASP A 347 -40.40 -22.57 22.25
CA ASP A 347 -40.77 -23.96 22.07
C ASP A 347 -41.43 -24.47 20.78
N ARG A 348 -40.66 -25.34 20.12
CA ARG A 348 -41.15 -26.39 19.24
C ARG A 348 -41.78 -27.51 20.09
N SER A 349 -43.02 -27.88 19.77
CA SER A 349 -43.48 -29.27 19.92
C SER A 349 -44.43 -29.65 18.80
N ALA A 350 -44.28 -30.90 18.37
CA ALA A 350 -44.79 -31.50 17.16
C ALA A 350 -46.25 -31.99 17.27
N SER A 351 -46.82 -32.26 16.09
CA SER A 351 -47.91 -33.20 15.76
C SER A 351 -49.28 -33.02 16.43
N SER A 352 -50.34 -32.82 15.64
CA SER A 352 -51.17 -33.90 15.08
C SER A 352 -52.44 -33.37 14.40
N LEU A 353 -52.88 -34.12 13.39
CA LEU A 353 -54.11 -34.01 12.61
C LEU A 353 -55.41 -33.95 13.43
N ASN A 354 -56.42 -33.33 12.80
CA ASN A 354 -57.88 -33.57 12.84
C ASN A 354 -58.60 -33.49 14.20
N HIS A 355 -59.52 -32.53 14.34
CA HIS A 355 -60.96 -32.79 14.14
C HIS A 355 -61.79 -31.51 14.29
N THR A 356 -62.63 -31.27 13.29
CA THR A 356 -63.81 -30.41 13.35
C THR A 356 -64.85 -31.06 14.27
N ILE A 357 -65.29 -30.37 15.32
CA ILE A 357 -66.59 -30.62 15.98
C ILE A 357 -67.24 -29.27 16.32
N LEU A 358 -68.47 -29.12 15.83
CA LEU A 358 -69.44 -28.08 16.13
C LEU A 358 -69.96 -28.18 17.58
N ALA A 359 -70.03 -27.04 18.25
CA ALA A 359 -71.07 -26.65 19.20
C ALA A 359 -70.98 -25.11 19.30
N GLY A 360 -72.00 -24.28 19.08
CA GLY A 360 -73.42 -24.49 19.31
C GLY A 360 -73.84 -23.66 20.52
N VAL A 361 -74.52 -22.52 20.25
CA VAL A 361 -75.50 -21.84 21.12
C VAL A 361 -74.94 -20.96 22.27
N HIS A 362 -75.05 -19.62 22.16
CA HIS A 362 -76.14 -18.84 22.79
C HIS A 362 -76.04 -17.31 22.54
N SER A 363 -77.12 -16.80 21.95
CA SER A 363 -77.85 -15.52 22.10
C SER A 363 -77.32 -14.30 22.89
N ASN A 364 -77.64 -13.13 22.29
CA ASN A 364 -78.02 -11.82 22.88
C ASN A 364 -76.88 -10.97 23.49
N ASP A 365 -76.82 -9.64 23.38
CA ASP A 365 -77.75 -8.60 22.94
C ASP A 365 -76.98 -7.25 22.75
N HIS A 366 -77.64 -6.26 22.14
CA HIS A 366 -77.42 -4.80 22.26
C HIS A 366 -76.23 -4.06 21.60
N SER A 367 -76.48 -3.59 20.37
CA SER A 367 -76.66 -2.18 19.96
C SER A 367 -75.80 -1.00 20.53
N VAL A 368 -75.24 -0.26 19.57
CA VAL A 368 -74.99 1.22 19.47
C VAL A 368 -73.66 1.83 19.97
N VAL A 369 -72.96 2.50 19.03
CA VAL A 369 -72.44 3.90 19.05
C VAL A 369 -71.04 4.00 18.40
N LYS A 370 -70.98 4.66 17.22
CA LYS A 370 -69.78 5.34 16.67
C LYS A 370 -69.62 6.70 17.37
N PRO A 371 -68.39 7.21 17.57
CA PRO A 371 -67.86 8.16 16.58
C PRO A 371 -66.33 8.13 16.38
N SER A 372 -65.89 8.60 15.21
CA SER A 372 -64.53 9.09 14.90
C SER A 372 -64.57 10.64 14.86
N PRO A 373 -63.45 11.37 14.62
CA PRO A 373 -62.09 11.36 15.17
C PRO A 373 -61.80 12.70 15.92
N PRO A 374 -60.53 13.07 16.25
CA PRO A 374 -59.90 14.08 15.40
C PRO A 374 -58.36 13.97 15.23
N THR A 375 -57.93 14.57 14.14
CA THR A 375 -56.59 14.95 13.69
C THR A 375 -55.95 16.02 14.59
N ARG A 376 -54.64 15.92 14.87
CA ARG A 376 -53.67 17.03 15.14
C ARG A 376 -52.25 16.43 15.20
N SER A 377 -51.43 16.58 14.17
CA SER A 377 -50.49 17.70 13.90
C SER A 377 -49.25 17.72 14.81
N ALA A 378 -48.13 17.34 14.19
CA ALA A 378 -46.73 17.77 14.38
C ALA A 378 -46.32 18.52 15.66
N LEU A 379 -45.35 17.95 16.38
CA LEU A 379 -44.32 18.68 17.13
C LEU A 379 -43.12 17.73 17.36
N CYS A 380 -42.08 17.87 16.53
CA CYS A 380 -40.74 17.35 16.85
C CYS A 380 -39.95 18.50 17.47
N ALA A 381 -39.65 18.38 18.75
CA ALA A 381 -38.83 19.32 19.49
C ALA A 381 -37.35 19.17 19.15
N GLU A 382 -36.71 20.29 18.82
CA GLU A 382 -35.26 20.47 18.83
C GLU A 382 -34.71 20.27 20.26
N ARG A 383 -33.52 19.67 20.36
CA ARG A 383 -32.66 19.77 21.54
C ARG A 383 -31.36 20.48 21.13
N PRO A 384 -30.93 21.53 21.83
CA PRO A 384 -29.63 22.14 21.61
C PRO A 384 -28.54 21.37 22.36
N MET A 385 -27.35 21.28 21.76
CA MET A 385 -26.12 20.90 22.45
C MET A 385 -25.58 22.11 23.23
N LEU A 386 -25.23 21.86 24.48
CA LEU A 386 -24.23 22.57 25.25
C LEU A 386 -23.04 21.63 25.46
#